data_AF-A0A7L3UQC4-F1
#
_entry.id   AF-A0A7L3UQC4-F1
#
_cell.length_a   1.000
_cell.length_b   1.000
_cell.length_c   1.000
_cell.angle_alpha   90.00
_cell.angle_beta   90.00
_cell.angle_gamma   90.00
#
_symmetry.space_group_name_H-M   'P 1'
#
loop_
_entity.id
_entity.type
_entity.pdbx_description
1 polymer ?
#
loop_
_entity_poly.entity_id
_entity_poly.type
_entity_poly.pdbx_seq_one_letter_code
_entity_poly.pdbx_strand_id
1 'polypeptide(L)' 'PPPAQVGVPAGRREQRVGALRGSTRYSVRARARPDGLSYGGFWSPWSPPASAVTPPGER' A
#
# COMPACT_ATOMS: atom_id res chain seq x y z
N PRO A 1 1.06 16.46 6.12
CA PRO A 1 0.51 15.78 4.92
C PRO A 1 -0.09 14.41 5.26
N PRO A 2 -1.28 14.07 4.73
CA PRO A 2 -1.82 12.73 4.88
C PRO A 2 -0.89 11.70 4.22
N PRO A 3 -0.80 10.47 4.76
CA PRO A 3 -0.03 9.41 4.11
C PRO A 3 -0.58 9.14 2.71
N ALA A 4 0.31 9.01 1.72
CA ALA A 4 -0.08 8.66 0.37
C ALA A 4 -0.81 7.30 0.37
N GLN A 5 -1.95 7.24 -0.31
CA GLN A 5 -2.73 6.02 -0.49
C GLN A 5 -2.64 5.56 -1.94
N VAL A 6 -2.42 4.27 -2.16
CA VAL A 6 -2.35 3.66 -3.49
C VAL A 6 -3.52 2.69 -3.61
N GLY A 7 -4.36 2.87 -4.63
CA GLY A 7 -5.42 1.94 -4.96
C GLY A 7 -4.86 0.64 -5.55
N VAL A 8 -5.33 -0.50 -5.07
CA VAL A 8 -4.98 -1.81 -5.61
C VAL A 8 -6.21 -2.38 -6.33
N PRO A 9 -6.09 -2.81 -7.60
CA PRO A 9 -7.18 -3.47 -8.32
C PRO A 9 -7.77 -4.67 -7.57
N ALA A 10 -9.06 -4.92 -7.74
CA ALA A 10 -9.74 -6.07 -7.13
C ALA A 10 -9.04 -7.39 -7.53
N GLY A 11 -8.95 -8.33 -6.60
CA GLY A 11 -8.27 -9.62 -6.80
C GLY A 11 -6.74 -9.58 -6.79
N ARG A 12 -6.12 -8.41 -6.90
CA ARG A 12 -4.66 -8.26 -6.84
C ARG A 12 -4.17 -8.30 -5.38
N ARG A 13 -3.14 -9.10 -5.12
CA ARG A 13 -2.56 -9.31 -3.77
C ARG A 13 -1.29 -8.52 -3.51
N GLU A 14 -0.75 -7.85 -4.53
CA GLU A 14 0.53 -7.14 -4.48
C GLU A 14 0.42 -5.83 -5.25
N GLN A 15 1.12 -4.77 -4.83
CA GLN A 15 1.17 -3.52 -5.57
C GLN A 15 2.58 -2.94 -5.51
N ARG A 16 3.13 -2.61 -6.69
CA ARG A 16 4.41 -1.90 -6.76
C ARG A 16 4.18 -0.43 -6.43
N VAL A 17 5.02 0.12 -5.55
CA VAL A 17 5.03 1.54 -5.18
C VAL A 17 6.30 2.16 -5.75
N GLY A 18 6.15 3.20 -6.56
CA GLY A 18 7.25 3.92 -7.22
C GLY A 18 7.47 5.32 -6.63
N ALA A 19 8.37 6.08 -7.26
CA ALA A 19 8.69 7.47 -6.89
C ALA A 19 9.08 7.65 -5.40
N LEU A 20 9.70 6.62 -4.82
CA LEU A 20 10.23 6.67 -3.45
C LEU A 20 11.60 7.33 -3.45
N ARG A 21 11.89 8.08 -2.38
CA ARG A 21 13.24 8.62 -2.15
C ARG A 21 14.17 7.46 -1.83
N GLY A 22 15.37 7.47 -2.41
CA GLY A 22 16.41 6.50 -2.09
C GLY A 22 16.89 6.64 -0.65
N SER A 23 17.48 5.58 -0.11
CA SER A 23 18.06 5.53 1.25
C SER A 23 17.08 6.01 2.34
N THR A 24 15.78 5.79 2.16
CA THR A 24 14.73 6.30 3.05
C THR A 24 13.91 5.13 3.62
N ARG A 25 13.62 5.17 4.92
CA ARG A 25 12.77 4.17 5.57
C ARG A 25 11.29 4.50 5.32
N TYR A 26 10.57 3.54 4.75
CA TYR A 26 9.13 3.60 4.57
C TYR A 26 8.43 2.55 5.44
N SER A 27 7.22 2.86 5.87
CA SER A 27 6.29 1.94 6.54
C SER A 27 5.00 1.89 5.74
N VAL A 28 4.55 0.68 5.40
CA VAL A 28 3.33 0.44 4.63
C VAL A 28 2.33 -0.39 5.44
N ARG A 29 1.04 -0.17 5.19
CA ARG A 29 -0.07 -0.96 5.71
C ARG A 29 -1.08 -1.16 4.59
N ALA A 30 -1.76 -2.30 4.60
CA ALA A 30 -2.80 -2.63 3.65
C ALA A 30 -4.15 -2.80 4.37
N ARG A 31 -5.25 -2.55 3.66
CA ARG A 31 -6.60 -2.90 4.07
C ARG A 31 -7.39 -3.28 2.81
N ALA A 32 -8.41 -4.11 2.96
CA ALA A 32 -9.24 -4.57 1.86
C ALA A 32 -10.72 -4.31 2.15
N ARG A 33 -11.53 -4.22 1.11
CA ARG A 33 -12.99 -4.26 1.20
C ARG A 33 -13.52 -5.15 0.08
N PRO A 34 -14.73 -5.70 0.19
CA PRO A 34 -15.39 -6.36 -0.93
C PRO A 34 -15.43 -5.47 -2.18
N ASP A 35 -15.39 -6.08 -3.36
CA ASP A 35 -15.34 -5.39 -4.66
C ASP A 35 -16.58 -4.53 -4.95
N GLY A 36 -17.66 -4.72 -4.18
CA GLY A 36 -18.92 -4.01 -4.35
C GLY A 36 -19.75 -4.49 -5.53
N LEU A 37 -19.29 -5.50 -6.29
CA LEU A 37 -20.00 -6.07 -7.43
C LEU A 37 -20.93 -7.20 -6.99
N SER A 38 -20.40 -8.18 -6.25
CA SER A 38 -21.16 -9.33 -5.75
C SER A 38 -21.54 -9.21 -4.28
N TYR A 39 -20.70 -8.51 -3.50
CA TYR A 39 -20.91 -8.30 -2.07
C TYR A 39 -20.51 -6.88 -1.68
N GLY A 40 -21.37 -6.22 -0.91
CA GLY A 40 -21.08 -4.94 -0.28
C GLY A 40 -20.37 -5.11 1.07
N GLY A 41 -19.67 -4.08 1.54
CA GLY A 41 -19.07 -4.10 2.86
C GLY A 41 -18.13 -2.93 3.13
N PHE A 42 -17.64 -2.90 4.36
CA PHE A 42 -16.69 -1.90 4.85
C PHE A 42 -15.24 -2.32 4.58
N TRP A 43 -14.33 -1.37 4.73
CA TRP A 43 -12.91 -1.68 4.80
C TRP A 43 -12.60 -2.51 6.05
N SER A 44 -11.68 -3.46 5.90
CA SER A 44 -11.04 -4.13 7.03
C SER A 44 -10.28 -3.12 7.90
N PRO A 45 -9.91 -3.51 9.13
CA PRO A 45 -8.81 -2.88 9.83
C PRO A 45 -7.54 -2.85 8.95
N TRP A 46 -6.64 -1.92 9.25
CA TRP A 46 -5.30 -1.94 8.67
C TRP A 46 -4.53 -3.17 9.13
N SER A 47 -3.73 -3.73 8.24
CA SER A 47 -2.72 -4.73 8.59
C SER A 47 -1.71 -4.17 9.58
N PRO A 48 -0.95 -5.03 10.28
CA PRO A 48 0.29 -4.64 10.91
C PRO A 48 1.21 -3.91 9.90
N PRO A 49 2.03 -2.95 10.36
CA PRO A 49 2.97 -2.26 9.48
C PRO A 49 4.08 -3.19 9.04
N ALA A 50 4.46 -3.09 7.77
CA ALA A 50 5.72 -3.60 7.25
C ALA A 50 6.63 -2.41 6.93
N SER A 51 7.91 -2.49 7.28
CA SER A 51 8.86 -1.39 7.06
C SER A 51 10.09 -1.87 6.31
N ALA A 52 10.57 -1.06 5.38
CA ALA A 52 11.77 -1.33 4.60
C ALA A 52 12.54 -0.03 4.33
N VAL A 53 13.83 -0.15 4.00
CA VAL A 53 14.65 0.96 3.52
C VAL A 53 14.80 0.80 2.01
N THR A 54 14.55 1.88 1.26
CA THR A 54 14.76 1.88 -0.18
C THR A 54 16.26 1.84 -0.49
N PRO A 55 16.67 1.20 -1.60
CA PRO A 55 18.04 1.31 -2.11
C PRO A 55 18.42 2.78 -2.33
N PRO A 56 19.72 3.10 -2.38
CA PRO A 56 20.18 4.41 -2.84
C PRO A 56 19.56 4.75 -4.20
N GLY A 57 19.20 6.03 -4.39
CA GLY A 57 18.75 6.49 -5.70
C GLY A 57 19.91 6.41 -6.69
N GLU A 58 19.63 5.96 -7.91
CA GLU A 58 20.58 6.08 -9.01
C GLU A 58 20.83 7.58 -9.25
N ARG A 59 22.10 7.97 -9.30
CA ARG A 59 22.53 9.38 -9.34
C ARG A 59 22.65 9.86 -10.78
#